data_AF-A0A962KBZ4-F1
#
_entry.id   AF-A0A962KBZ4-F1
#
_cell.length_a   1.000
_cell.length_b   1.000
_cell.length_c   1.000
_cell.angle_alpha   90.00
_cell.angle_beta   90.00
_cell.angle_gamma   90.00
#
_symmetry.space_group_name_H-M   'P 1'
#
loop_
_entity.id
_entity.type
_entity.pdbx_description
1 polymer ?
#
loop_
_entity_poly.entity_id
_entity_poly.type
_entity_poly.pdbx_seq_one_letter_code
_entity_poly.pdbx_strand_id
1 'polypeptide(L)' 'MQFTHKWVLVTGASSGLGLEMATQLAEQHQANLILVARREAQLLALKH' A
#
# COMPACT_ATOMS: atom_id res chain seq x y z
N MET A 1 -7.71 6.65 -13.37
CA MET A 1 -8.60 6.28 -12.23
C MET A 1 -8.47 7.38 -11.18
N GLN A 2 -9.53 7.71 -10.43
CA GLN A 2 -9.49 8.82 -9.46
C GLN A 2 -9.56 8.30 -8.02
N PHE A 3 -8.38 8.07 -7.43
CA PHE A 3 -8.24 7.59 -6.04
C PHE A 3 -7.73 8.65 -5.06
N THR A 4 -7.58 9.90 -5.51
CA THR A 4 -7.17 11.03 -4.68
C THR A 4 -8.04 11.13 -3.44
N HIS A 5 -7.40 11.06 -2.26
CA HIS A 5 -8.01 11.05 -0.93
C HIS A 5 -9.00 9.90 -0.65
N LYS A 6 -9.08 8.88 -1.52
CA LYS A 6 -9.87 7.68 -1.26
C LYS A 6 -9.09 6.72 -0.37
N TRP A 7 -9.82 5.97 0.46
CA TRP A 7 -9.25 4.89 1.25
C TRP A 7 -9.21 3.60 0.43
N VAL A 8 -8.04 2.96 0.38
CA VAL A 8 -7.82 1.70 -0.34
C VAL A 8 -7.18 0.68 0.59
N LEU A 9 -7.79 -0.50 0.70
CA LEU A 9 -7.25 -1.66 1.40
C LEU A 9 -6.40 -2.49 0.43
N VAL A 10 -5.11 -2.61 0.70
CA VAL A 10 -4.19 -3.45 -0.08
C VAL A 10 -3.77 -4.64 0.76
N THR A 11 -4.14 -5.85 0.32
CA THR A 11 -3.70 -7.11 0.94
C THR A 11 -2.43 -7.63 0.25
N GLY A 12 -1.58 -8.34 1.00
CA GLY A 12 -0.27 -8.76 0.48
C GLY A 12 0.70 -7.61 0.22
N ALA A 13 0.50 -6.45 0.87
CA ALA A 13 1.20 -5.20 0.60
C ALA A 13 2.71 -5.21 0.94
N SER A 14 3.22 -6.25 1.63
CA SER A 14 4.60 -6.25 2.14
C SER A 14 5.67 -6.67 1.12
N SER A 15 5.29 -7.04 -0.12
CA SER A 15 6.25 -7.50 -1.14
C SER A 15 5.61 -7.61 -2.53
N GLY A 16 6.45 -7.67 -3.57
CA GLY A 16 6.02 -7.98 -4.94
C GLY A 16 4.97 -7.01 -5.47
N LEU A 17 3.98 -7.52 -6.20
CA LEU A 17 2.94 -6.69 -6.83
C LEU A 17 2.09 -5.89 -5.83
N GLY A 18 1.84 -6.43 -4.63
CA GLY A 18 1.07 -5.71 -3.61
C GLY A 18 1.80 -4.48 -3.09
N LEU A 19 3.13 -4.57 -2.96
CA LEU A 19 3.98 -3.43 -2.60
C LEU A 19 3.98 -2.38 -3.72
N GLU A 20 4.25 -2.80 -4.95
CA GLU A 20 4.28 -1.90 -6.11
C GLU A 20 2.94 -1.17 -6.31
N MET A 21 1.82 -1.90 -6.18
CA MET A 21 0.49 -1.31 -6.25
C MET A 21 0.26 -0.28 -5.14
N ALA A 22 0.67 -0.57 -3.90
CA ALA A 22 0.57 0.38 -2.80
C ALA A 22 1.40 1.65 -3.08
N THR A 23 2.63 1.49 -3.57
CA THR A 23 3.51 2.61 -3.94
C THR A 23 2.86 3.49 -5.00
N GLN A 24 2.37 2.92 -6.11
CA GLN A 24 1.73 3.71 -7.16
C GLN A 24 0.44 4.41 -6.69
N LEU A 25 -0.38 3.75 -5.86
CA LEU A 25 -1.58 4.36 -5.30
C LEU A 25 -1.25 5.55 -4.37
N ALA A 26 -0.17 5.47 -3.60
CA ALA A 26 0.30 6.57 -2.76
C ALA A 26 0.87 7.72 -3.62
N GLU A 27 1.86 7.42 -4.45
CA GLU A 27 2.66 8.44 -5.15
C GLU A 27 1.92 9.08 -6.33
N GLN A 28 1.25 8.27 -7.15
CA GLN A 28 0.64 8.74 -8.41
C GLN A 28 -0.82 9.18 -8.21
N HIS A 29 -1.47 8.66 -7.17
CA HIS A 29 -2.90 8.86 -6.97
C HIS A 29 -3.27 9.53 -5.66
N GLN A 30 -2.33 9.79 -4.73
CA GLN A 30 -2.60 10.43 -3.43
C GLN A 30 -3.72 9.73 -2.65
N ALA A 31 -3.77 8.40 -2.74
CA ALA A 31 -4.72 7.58 -2.00
C ALA A 31 -4.28 7.42 -0.53
N ASN A 32 -5.26 7.31 0.37
CA ASN A 32 -5.03 6.89 1.75
C ASN A 32 -5.02 5.36 1.80
N LEU A 33 -3.98 4.75 2.35
CA LEU A 33 -3.77 3.31 2.26
C LEU A 33 -3.91 2.61 3.61
N ILE A 34 -4.58 1.46 3.59
CA ILE A 34 -4.55 0.47 4.67
C ILE A 34 -3.77 -0.74 4.12
N LEU A 35 -2.58 -0.97 4.67
CA LEU A 35 -1.70 -2.05 4.22
C LEU A 35 -1.85 -3.27 5.13
N VAL A 36 -2.16 -4.42 4.54
CA VAL A 36 -2.30 -5.70 5.26
C VAL A 36 -1.39 -6.75 4.64
N ALA A 37 -0.61 -7.44 5.47
CA ALA A 37 0.22 -8.56 5.05
C ALA A 37 0.45 -9.54 6.21
N ARG A 38 0.77 -10.79 5.88
CA ARG A 38 1.00 -11.86 6.87
C ARG A 38 2.36 -11.76 7.57
N ARG A 39 3.37 -11.20 6.90
CA ARG A 39 4.74 -11.13 7.39
C ARG A 39 4.95 -9.77 8.05
N GLU A 40 4.76 -9.71 9.36
CA GLU A 40 4.82 -8.48 10.14
C GLU A 40 6.14 -7.72 9.95
N ALA A 41 7.29 -8.39 10.02
CA ALA A 41 8.59 -7.75 9.86
C ALA A 41 8.72 -6.99 8.52
N GLN A 42 8.21 -7.56 7.42
CA GLN A 42 8.23 -6.90 6.12
C GLN A 42 7.23 -5.74 6.05
N LEU A 43 6.08 -5.86 6.70
CA LEU A 43 5.07 -4.80 6.74
C LEU A 43 5.53 -3.61 7.58
N LEU A 44 6.19 -3.86 8.71
CA LEU A 44 6.75 -2.83 9.58
C LEU A 44 7.91 -2.09 8.91
N ALA A 45 8.68 -2.77 8.06
CA ALA A 45 9.70 -2.18 7.22
C ALA A 45 9.14 -1.30 6.07
N LEU A 46 7.87 -0.88 6.13
CA LEU A 46 7.28 0.14 5.25
C LEU A 46 6.96 1.44 5.99
N LYS A 47 7.13 1.51 7.32
CA LYS A 47 6.72 2.65 8.17
C LYS A 47 7.71 3.84 8.18
N HIS A 48 8.52 4.00 7.14
CA HIS A 48 9.61 4.97 7.10
C HIS A 48 9.16 6.34 6.61
#